data_AF-A0A1C5RZ86-F1
#
_entry.id   AF-A0A1C5RZ86-F1
#
_cell.length_a   1.000
_cell.length_b   1.000
_cell.length_c   1.000
_cell.angle_alpha   90.00
_cell.angle_beta   90.00
_cell.angle_gamma   90.00
#
_symmetry.space_group_name_H-M   'P 1'
#
loop_
_entity.id
_entity.type
_entity.pdbx_description
1 polymer ?
#
loop_
_entity_poly.entity_id
_entity_poly.type
_entity_poly.pdbx_seq_one_letter_code
_entity_poly.pdbx_strand_id
1 'polypeptide(L)'
;MVFQDVVLFDDTVMENIRLGKHGATEEEVLAAAKAANCDEFVRKLPKGYNTPIGENGAKLSGGERQRISIARALLKDAPIVLLDEATASLDVENETKVQGALSRLLTGKTVLVIAHRMRTVEAADKIVVLADGKVAEEGSPAELMAKGGIYRRMVELQQQSARWSLE
;
A
#
# COMPACT_ATOMS: atom_id res chain seq x y z
N MET A 1 -9.28 -0.86 -0.95
CA MET A 1 -8.46 -1.32 0.20
C MET A 1 -7.20 -1.91 -0.38
N VAL A 2 -6.05 -1.58 0.16
CA VAL A 2 -4.77 -2.24 -0.14
C VAL A 2 -4.36 -2.94 1.15
N PHE A 3 -4.40 -4.26 1.11
CA PHE A 3 -4.01 -5.12 2.23
C PHE A 3 -2.49 -5.33 2.26
N GLN A 4 -1.96 -5.61 3.45
CA GLN A 4 -0.60 -6.08 3.65
C GLN A 4 -0.36 -7.40 2.91
N ASP A 5 -1.24 -8.38 3.12
CA ASP A 5 -1.19 -9.66 2.42
C ASP A 5 -2.04 -9.61 1.15
N VAL A 6 -1.36 -9.65 0.01
CA VAL A 6 -2.01 -9.61 -1.29
C VAL A 6 -2.46 -11.01 -1.67
N VAL A 7 -3.77 -11.17 -1.83
CA VAL A 7 -4.36 -12.36 -2.43
C VAL A 7 -4.50 -12.19 -3.94
N LEU A 8 -3.83 -13.04 -4.70
CA LEU A 8 -3.97 -13.13 -6.16
C LEU A 8 -4.69 -14.43 -6.54
N PHE A 9 -5.56 -14.35 -7.55
CA PHE A 9 -6.28 -15.50 -8.06
C PHE A 9 -5.41 -16.28 -9.04
N ASP A 10 -5.65 -17.59 -9.13
CA ASP A 10 -5.00 -18.45 -10.14
C ASP A 10 -5.55 -18.15 -11.54
N ASP A 11 -5.08 -17.04 -12.10
CA ASP A 11 -5.44 -16.54 -13.41
C ASP A 11 -4.24 -15.77 -14.00
N THR A 12 -4.44 -15.07 -15.12
CA THR A 12 -3.41 -14.23 -15.72
C THR A 12 -3.19 -12.94 -14.94
N VAL A 13 -2.07 -12.25 -15.20
CA VAL A 13 -1.83 -10.90 -14.66
C VAL A 13 -2.95 -9.94 -15.10
N MET A 14 -3.37 -10.03 -16.37
CA MET A 14 -4.45 -9.21 -16.93
C MET A 14 -5.75 -9.36 -16.12
N GLU A 15 -6.22 -10.59 -15.95
CA GLU A 15 -7.48 -10.85 -15.23
C GLU A 15 -7.37 -10.42 -13.77
N ASN A 16 -6.23 -10.70 -13.14
CA ASN A 16 -6.00 -10.27 -11.77
C ASN A 16 -6.15 -8.75 -11.63
N ILE A 17 -5.61 -7.93 -12.54
CA ILE A 17 -5.79 -6.47 -12.47
C ILE A 17 -7.24 -6.08 -12.80
N ARG A 18 -7.85 -6.73 -13.80
CA ARG A 18 -9.23 -6.46 -14.24
C ARG A 18 -10.27 -6.62 -13.14
N LEU A 19 -10.01 -7.45 -12.13
CA LEU A 19 -10.87 -7.57 -10.93
C LEU A 19 -11.16 -6.24 -10.22
N GLY A 20 -10.33 -5.20 -10.43
CA GLY A 20 -10.58 -3.87 -9.90
C GLY A 20 -11.87 -3.21 -10.41
N LYS A 21 -12.30 -3.53 -11.63
CA LYS A 21 -13.47 -2.91 -12.28
C LYS A 21 -14.14 -3.89 -13.24
N HIS A 22 -15.40 -4.23 -12.98
CA HIS A 22 -16.18 -5.08 -13.87
C HIS A 22 -16.34 -4.44 -15.25
N GLY A 23 -16.14 -5.22 -16.32
CA GLY A 23 -16.22 -4.74 -17.70
C GLY A 23 -15.09 -3.81 -18.13
N ALA A 24 -13.99 -3.71 -17.37
CA ALA A 24 -12.86 -2.88 -17.77
C ALA A 24 -12.23 -3.37 -19.08
N THR A 25 -12.02 -2.43 -19.99
CA THR A 25 -11.34 -2.63 -21.27
C THR A 25 -9.87 -2.99 -21.05
N GLU A 26 -9.24 -3.63 -22.04
CA GLU A 26 -7.81 -3.91 -21.98
C GLU A 26 -6.97 -2.64 -21.82
N GLU A 27 -7.36 -1.55 -22.47
CA GLU A 27 -6.66 -0.27 -22.40
C GLU A 27 -6.66 0.30 -20.98
N GLU A 28 -7.80 0.25 -20.27
CA GLU A 28 -7.91 0.67 -18.87
C GLU A 28 -7.02 -0.19 -17.96
N VAL A 29 -7.02 -1.51 -18.17
CA VAL A 29 -6.19 -2.44 -17.39
C VAL A 29 -4.70 -2.15 -17.61
N LEU A 30 -4.28 -1.95 -18.85
CA LEU A 30 -2.89 -1.61 -19.20
C LEU A 30 -2.48 -0.23 -18.64
N ALA A 31 -3.38 0.75 -18.66
CA ALA A 31 -3.13 2.06 -18.06
C ALA A 31 -2.94 1.96 -16.55
N ALA A 32 -3.81 1.22 -15.85
CA ALA A 32 -3.69 0.98 -14.41
C ALA A 32 -2.41 0.21 -14.08
N ALA A 33 -2.05 -0.79 -14.88
CA ALA A 33 -0.81 -1.56 -14.71
C ALA A 33 0.44 -0.68 -14.86
N LYS A 34 0.47 0.23 -15.85
CA LYS A 34 1.57 1.20 -16.02
C LYS A 34 1.64 2.17 -14.84
N ALA A 35 0.50 2.72 -14.41
CA ALA A 35 0.44 3.60 -13.25
C ALA A 35 0.89 2.90 -11.96
N ALA A 36 0.73 1.58 -11.85
CA ALA A 36 1.23 0.77 -10.75
C ALA A 36 2.69 0.27 -10.92
N ASN A 37 3.41 0.71 -11.95
CA ASN A 37 4.75 0.19 -12.31
C ASN A 37 4.78 -1.32 -12.56
N CYS A 38 3.68 -1.94 -13.02
CA CYS A 38 3.66 -3.37 -13.34
C CYS A 38 4.30 -3.69 -14.69
N ASP A 39 4.20 -2.77 -15.65
CA ASP A 39 4.59 -3.02 -17.05
C ASP A 39 6.03 -3.54 -17.21
N GLU A 40 6.96 -3.02 -16.39
CA GLU A 40 8.38 -3.39 -16.44
C GLU A 40 8.67 -4.86 -16.14
N PHE A 41 7.96 -5.46 -15.18
CA PHE A 41 8.18 -6.86 -14.82
C PHE A 41 7.26 -7.77 -15.62
N VAL A 42 6.03 -7.34 -15.86
CA VAL A 42 5.04 -8.12 -16.61
C VAL A 42 5.53 -8.40 -18.02
N ARG A 43 6.18 -7.44 -18.69
CA ARG A 43 6.78 -7.64 -20.02
C ARG A 43 7.94 -8.63 -20.06
N LYS A 44 8.61 -8.88 -18.93
CA LYS A 44 9.68 -9.87 -18.82
C LYS A 44 9.14 -11.29 -18.63
N LEU A 45 7.85 -11.44 -18.33
CA LEU A 45 7.22 -12.74 -18.20
C LEU A 45 7.03 -13.39 -19.58
N PRO A 46 7.08 -14.73 -19.67
CA PRO A 46 7.03 -15.46 -20.95
C PRO A 46 5.83 -15.13 -21.85
N LYS A 47 4.69 -14.74 -21.28
CA LYS A 47 3.46 -14.38 -22.03
C LYS A 47 2.98 -12.96 -21.73
N GLY A 48 3.83 -12.10 -21.17
CA GLY A 48 3.43 -10.74 -20.80
C GLY A 48 2.25 -10.75 -19.80
N TYR A 49 1.24 -9.91 -20.06
CA TYR A 49 0.01 -9.81 -19.27
C TYR A 49 -0.83 -11.10 -19.25
N ASN A 50 -0.67 -11.95 -20.27
CA ASN A 50 -1.37 -13.24 -20.39
C ASN A 50 -0.62 -14.36 -19.65
N THR A 51 0.39 -14.03 -18.85
CA THR A 51 1.13 -15.02 -18.05
C THR A 51 0.26 -15.49 -16.88
N PRO A 52 -0.02 -16.80 -16.75
CA PRO A 52 -0.66 -17.36 -15.56
C PRO A 52 0.29 -17.27 -14.36
N ILE A 53 -0.13 -16.60 -13.29
CA ILE A 53 0.72 -16.34 -12.13
C ILE A 53 0.66 -17.45 -11.08
N GLY A 54 -0.26 -18.41 -11.22
CA GLY A 54 -0.47 -19.49 -10.27
C GLY A 54 -1.26 -19.03 -9.03
N GLU A 55 -1.63 -19.99 -8.19
CA GLU A 55 -2.27 -19.71 -6.90
C GLU A 55 -1.45 -18.70 -6.10
N ASN A 56 -2.12 -17.64 -5.66
CA ASN A 56 -1.54 -16.54 -4.89
C ASN A 56 -0.31 -15.86 -5.53
N GLY A 57 -0.13 -15.97 -6.85
CA GLY A 57 1.00 -15.39 -7.55
C GLY A 57 2.34 -16.00 -7.13
N ALA A 58 2.39 -17.32 -6.90
CA ALA A 58 3.58 -18.06 -6.47
C ALA A 58 4.85 -17.79 -7.29
N LYS A 59 4.71 -17.31 -8.54
CA LYS A 59 5.82 -16.98 -9.45
C LYS A 59 6.32 -15.53 -9.33
N LEU A 60 5.73 -14.74 -8.45
CA LEU A 60 6.01 -13.31 -8.29
C LEU A 60 6.69 -13.05 -6.94
N SER A 61 7.54 -12.04 -6.90
CA SER A 61 8.05 -11.47 -5.64
C SER A 61 6.95 -10.75 -4.86
N GLY A 62 7.18 -10.48 -3.57
CA GLY A 62 6.22 -9.75 -2.72
C GLY A 62 5.86 -8.37 -3.28
N GLY A 63 6.86 -7.61 -3.72
CA GLY A 63 6.64 -6.28 -4.32
C GLY A 63 5.90 -6.32 -5.66
N GLU A 64 6.06 -7.37 -6.47
CA GLU A 64 5.29 -7.56 -7.70
C GLU A 64 3.82 -7.86 -7.40
N ARG A 65 3.54 -8.74 -6.44
CA ARG A 65 2.17 -9.01 -6.00
C ARG A 65 1.50 -7.72 -5.51
N GLN A 66 2.23 -6.91 -4.75
CA GLN A 66 1.72 -5.64 -4.24
C GLN A 66 1.45 -4.60 -5.33
N ARG A 67 2.31 -4.50 -6.34
CA ARG A 67 2.05 -3.64 -7.50
C ARG A 67 0.79 -4.08 -8.26
N ILE A 68 0.52 -5.37 -8.41
CA ILE A 68 -0.73 -5.87 -8.99
C ILE A 68 -1.93 -5.46 -8.13
N SER A 69 -1.84 -5.56 -6.80
CA SER A 69 -2.89 -5.09 -5.88
C SER A 69 -3.17 -3.60 -6.03
N ILE A 70 -2.11 -2.78 -6.16
CA ILE A 70 -2.25 -1.34 -6.39
C ILE A 70 -2.85 -1.05 -7.77
N ALA A 71 -2.49 -1.82 -8.80
CA ALA A 71 -3.10 -1.70 -10.13
C ALA A 71 -4.61 -1.97 -10.08
N ARG A 72 -5.07 -2.98 -9.32
CA ARG A 72 -6.51 -3.21 -9.09
C ARG A 72 -7.18 -2.01 -8.41
N ALA A 73 -6.53 -1.45 -7.40
CA ALA A 73 -7.06 -0.30 -6.67
C ALA A 73 -7.13 0.97 -7.54
N LEU A 74 -6.11 1.19 -8.39
CA LEU A 74 -6.08 2.26 -9.38
C LEU A 74 -7.19 2.09 -10.42
N LEU A 75 -7.37 0.87 -10.94
CA LEU A 75 -8.42 0.58 -11.92
C LEU A 75 -9.82 0.79 -11.33
N LYS A 76 -10.00 0.46 -10.04
CA LYS A 76 -11.27 0.69 -9.32
C LYS A 76 -11.59 2.17 -9.15
N ASP A 77 -10.57 3.01 -9.05
CA ASP A 77 -10.65 4.46 -8.90
C ASP A 77 -11.64 4.95 -7.80
N ALA A 78 -11.70 4.24 -6.67
CA ALA A 78 -12.60 4.62 -5.58
C ALA A 78 -12.21 5.98 -4.98
N PRO A 79 -13.17 6.78 -4.46
CA PRO A 79 -12.86 8.07 -3.81
C PRO A 79 -12.25 7.92 -2.41
N ILE A 80 -12.43 6.75 -1.78
CA ILE A 80 -11.91 6.43 -0.45
C ILE A 80 -10.98 5.22 -0.54
N VAL A 81 -9.77 5.36 0.01
CA VAL A 81 -8.74 4.32 0.02
C VAL A 81 -8.40 3.97 1.46
N LEU A 82 -8.53 2.69 1.81
CA LEU A 82 -7.99 2.13 3.04
C LEU A 82 -6.63 1.49 2.76
N LEU A 83 -5.62 1.85 3.54
CA LEU A 83 -4.30 1.22 3.53
C LEU A 83 -4.08 0.51 4.86
N ASP A 84 -3.79 -0.77 4.80
CA ASP A 84 -3.52 -1.59 5.96
C ASP A 84 -2.06 -2.08 5.90
N GLU A 85 -1.17 -1.43 6.64
CA GLU A 85 0.26 -1.77 6.79
C GLU A 85 1.03 -2.05 5.48
N ALA A 86 0.60 -1.45 4.37
CA ALA A 86 1.03 -1.79 3.02
C ALA A 86 2.54 -1.53 2.72
N THR A 87 3.31 -0.95 3.63
CA THR A 87 4.75 -0.66 3.45
C THR A 87 5.67 -1.46 4.36
N ALA A 88 5.13 -2.34 5.21
CA ALA A 88 5.90 -2.96 6.29
C ALA A 88 6.85 -4.08 5.84
N SER A 89 6.55 -4.78 4.74
CA SER A 89 7.21 -6.04 4.34
C SER A 89 7.91 -5.98 2.97
N LEU A 90 8.27 -4.79 2.49
CA LEU A 90 8.83 -4.61 1.14
C LEU A 90 10.36 -4.58 1.14
N ASP A 91 10.96 -5.30 0.20
CA ASP A 91 12.38 -5.21 -0.14
C ASP A 91 12.72 -3.80 -0.66
N VAL A 92 13.85 -3.25 -0.23
CA VAL A 92 14.27 -1.85 -0.46
C VAL A 92 14.24 -1.44 -1.94
N GLU A 93 14.61 -2.33 -2.87
CA GLU A 93 14.60 -2.04 -4.31
C GLU A 93 13.16 -1.95 -4.88
N ASN A 94 12.24 -2.77 -4.38
CA ASN A 94 10.83 -2.74 -4.75
C ASN A 94 10.08 -1.60 -4.06
N GLU A 95 10.55 -1.15 -2.90
CA GLU A 95 9.91 -0.14 -2.06
C GLU A 95 9.65 1.16 -2.82
N THR A 96 10.65 1.71 -3.53
CA THR A 96 10.51 2.96 -4.30
C THR A 96 9.41 2.86 -5.36
N LYS A 97 9.33 1.73 -6.06
CA LYS A 97 8.32 1.53 -7.12
C LYS A 97 6.92 1.39 -6.53
N VAL A 98 6.80 0.69 -5.40
CA VAL A 98 5.53 0.55 -4.69
C VAL A 98 5.08 1.89 -4.12
N GLN A 99 5.97 2.65 -3.48
CA GLN A 99 5.68 3.99 -2.96
C GLN A 99 5.24 4.96 -4.07
N GLY A 100 5.90 4.93 -5.23
CA GLY A 100 5.50 5.75 -6.38
C GLY A 100 4.10 5.39 -6.92
N ALA A 101 3.78 4.10 -6.98
CA ALA A 101 2.45 3.62 -7.37
C ALA A 101 1.38 4.01 -6.33
N LEU A 102 1.71 3.90 -5.04
CA LEU A 102 0.83 4.27 -3.94
C LEU A 102 0.56 5.78 -3.96
N SER A 103 1.59 6.63 -4.08
CA SER A 103 1.44 8.08 -4.16
C SER A 103 0.46 8.51 -5.27
N ARG A 104 0.57 7.88 -6.45
CA ARG A 104 -0.39 8.10 -7.55
C ARG A 104 -1.81 7.63 -7.21
N LEU A 105 -1.95 6.49 -6.54
CA LEU A 105 -3.25 6.00 -6.08
C LEU A 105 -3.90 6.98 -5.10
N LEU A 106 -3.15 7.56 -4.18
CA LEU A 106 -3.69 8.39 -3.09
C LEU A 106 -4.01 9.83 -3.50
N THR A 107 -3.48 10.30 -4.62
CA THR A 107 -3.63 11.69 -5.06
C THR A 107 -5.11 12.06 -5.27
N GLY A 108 -5.57 13.09 -4.57
CA GLY A 108 -6.95 13.60 -4.69
C GLY A 108 -8.02 12.70 -4.06
N LYS A 109 -7.65 11.78 -3.17
CA LYS A 109 -8.56 10.83 -2.52
C LYS A 109 -8.57 10.99 -1.00
N THR A 110 -9.66 10.55 -0.38
CA THR A 110 -9.70 10.38 1.08
C THR A 110 -8.97 9.09 1.43
N VAL A 111 -7.93 9.19 2.26
CA VAL A 111 -7.10 8.04 2.63
C VAL A 111 -7.24 7.78 4.12
N LEU A 112 -7.58 6.54 4.48
CA LEU A 112 -7.51 6.04 5.84
C LEU A 112 -6.38 5.03 5.92
N VAL A 113 -5.38 5.32 6.76
CA VAL A 113 -4.20 4.47 6.93
C VAL A 113 -4.19 3.88 8.32
N ILE A 114 -4.04 2.56 8.40
CA ILE A 114 -3.70 1.84 9.62
C ILE A 114 -2.22 1.50 9.51
N ALA A 115 -1.41 2.09 10.40
CA ALA A 115 0.04 1.95 10.35
C ALA A 115 0.63 1.77 11.74
N HIS A 116 1.56 0.82 11.85
CA HIS A 116 2.46 0.68 13.00
C HIS A 116 3.80 1.41 12.80
N ARG A 117 4.04 2.10 11.68
CA ARG A 117 5.29 2.85 11.41
C ARG A 117 5.06 4.35 11.44
N MET A 118 5.84 5.08 12.25
CA MET A 118 5.66 6.53 12.42
C MET A 118 5.89 7.34 11.15
N ARG A 119 6.81 6.93 10.26
CA ARG A 119 7.05 7.66 9.00
C ARG A 119 5.80 7.84 8.15
N THR A 120 4.86 6.89 8.18
CA THR A 120 3.60 6.98 7.44
C THR A 120 2.56 7.81 8.19
N VAL A 121 2.61 7.81 9.52
CA VAL A 121 1.68 8.53 10.40
C VAL A 121 2.00 10.02 10.44
N GLU A 122 3.28 10.41 10.40
CA GLU A 122 3.72 11.82 10.42
C GLU A 122 3.22 12.64 9.23
N ALA A 123 2.97 12.00 8.09
CA ALA A 123 2.48 12.65 6.87
C ALA A 123 0.95 12.82 6.83
N ALA A 124 0.23 12.37 7.86
CA ALA A 124 -1.23 12.42 7.89
C ALA A 124 -1.77 13.80 8.28
N ASP A 125 -2.86 14.23 7.64
CA ASP A 125 -3.56 15.48 7.99
C ASP A 125 -4.22 15.40 9.38
N LYS A 126 -4.74 14.21 9.73
CA LYS A 126 -5.40 13.92 11.00
C LYS A 126 -5.00 12.53 11.50
N ILE A 127 -4.75 12.42 12.79
CA ILE A 127 -4.43 11.17 13.48
C ILE A 127 -5.56 10.85 14.47
N VAL A 128 -5.89 9.57 14.56
CA VAL A 128 -6.81 9.01 15.55
C VAL A 128 -6.06 7.91 16.29
N VAL A 129 -5.84 8.09 17.59
CA VAL A 129 -5.18 7.12 18.46
C VAL A 129 -6.25 6.26 19.13
N LEU A 130 -6.12 4.95 18.97
CA LEU A 130 -6.99 3.97 19.61
C LEU A 130 -6.30 3.37 20.84
N ALA A 131 -7.01 3.33 21.97
CA ALA A 131 -6.61 2.61 23.17
C ALA A 131 -7.83 1.87 23.75
N ASP A 132 -7.65 0.60 24.11
CA ASP A 132 -8.71 -0.25 24.69
C ASP A 132 -10.03 -0.26 23.89
N GLY A 133 -9.90 -0.25 22.55
CA GLY A 133 -11.04 -0.24 21.62
C GLY A 133 -11.80 1.09 21.54
N LYS A 134 -11.26 2.19 22.08
CA LYS A 134 -11.86 3.53 22.05
C LYS A 134 -10.89 4.56 21.46
N VAL A 135 -11.44 5.65 20.93
CA VAL A 135 -10.65 6.82 20.53
C VAL A 135 -10.14 7.50 21.79
N ALA A 136 -8.83 7.43 22.01
CA ALA A 136 -8.16 8.05 23.15
C ALA A 136 -7.72 9.48 22.83
N GLU A 137 -7.22 9.70 21.60
CA GLU A 137 -6.79 11.02 21.13
C GLU A 137 -7.13 11.22 19.66
N GLU A 138 -7.42 12.45 19.27
CA GLU A 138 -7.51 12.86 17.88
C GLU A 138 -6.98 14.29 17.70
N GLY A 139 -6.42 14.57 16.52
CA GLY A 139 -5.88 15.88 16.15
C GLY A 139 -4.87 15.79 15.02
N SER A 140 -4.26 16.92 14.69
CA SER A 140 -3.10 16.93 13.79
C SER A 140 -1.86 16.34 14.48
N PRO A 141 -0.84 15.86 13.73
CA PRO A 141 0.40 15.35 14.33
C PRO A 141 1.06 16.36 15.27
N ALA A 142 1.07 17.65 14.90
CA ALA A 142 1.65 18.72 15.72
C ALA A 142 0.88 18.93 17.05
N GLU A 143 -0.44 18.92 17.00
CA GLU A 143 -1.29 19.05 18.19
C GLU A 143 -1.10 17.88 19.16
N LEU A 144 -1.08 16.65 18.64
CA LEU A 144 -0.90 15.46 19.47
C LEU A 144 0.51 15.38 20.08
N MET A 145 1.54 15.84 19.37
CA MET A 145 2.89 15.98 19.95
C MET A 145 2.94 17.00 21.08
N ALA A 146 2.24 18.13 20.94
CA ALA A 146 2.19 19.17 21.97
C ALA A 146 1.41 18.72 23.22
N LYS A 147 0.34 17.93 23.06
CA LYS A 147 -0.44 17.37 24.17
C LYS A 147 0.35 16.43 25.07
N GLY A 148 1.40 15.79 24.54
CA GLY A 148 2.26 14.90 25.31
C GLY A 148 1.58 13.59 25.75
N GLY A 149 0.53 13.17 25.05
CA GLY A 149 -0.24 11.96 25.34
C GLY A 149 0.39 10.66 24.82
N ILE A 150 -0.46 9.67 24.61
CA ILE A 150 -0.15 8.35 24.05
C ILE A 150 0.55 8.48 22.71
N TYR A 151 0.09 9.39 21.84
CA TYR A 151 0.70 9.58 20.53
C TYR A 151 2.20 9.91 20.64
N ARG A 152 2.55 10.94 21.43
CA ARG A 152 3.94 11.36 21.64
C ARG A 152 4.78 10.22 22.21
N ARG A 153 4.25 9.49 23.20
CA ARG A 153 4.95 8.34 23.79
C ARG A 153 5.25 7.26 22.75
N MET A 154 4.30 6.95 21.87
CA MET A 154 4.52 6.01 20.78
C MET A 154 5.61 6.49 19.81
N VAL A 155 5.65 7.79 19.51
CA VAL A 155 6.68 8.39 18.63
C VAL A 155 8.07 8.24 19.25
N GLU A 156 8.21 8.60 20.53
CA GLU A 156 9.47 8.53 21.26
C GLU A 156 10.02 7.09 21.34
N LEU A 157 9.14 6.10 21.59
CA LEU A 157 9.52 4.68 21.63
C LEU A 157 10.03 4.17 20.28
N GLN A 158 9.38 4.54 19.17
CA GLN A 158 9.87 4.14 17.84
C GLN A 158 11.20 4.81 17.49
N GLN A 159 11.40 6.07 17.87
CA GLN A 159 12.69 6.75 17.65
C GLN A 159 13.82 6.15 18.50
N GLN A 160 13.52 5.61 19.69
CA GLN A 160 14.50 4.88 20.49
C GLN A 160 14.85 3.54 19.85
N SER A 161 13.84 2.78 19.40
CA SER A 161 14.07 1.51 18.69
C SER A 161 14.87 1.70 17.39
N ALA A 162 14.61 2.77 16.63
CA ALA A 162 15.35 3.06 15.40
C ALA A 162 16.81 3.50 15.64
N ARG A 163 17.17 3.93 16.86
CA ARG A 163 18.53 4.34 17.26
C ARG A 163 19.34 3.19 17.89
N TRP A 164 18.77 2.00 17.98
CA TRP A 164 19.48 0.85 18.52
C TRP A 164 20.61 0.42 17.58
N SER A 165 21.81 0.24 18.14
CA SER A 165 22.99 -0.31 17.46
C SER A 165 23.55 -1.46 18.29
N LEU A 166 24.09 -2.48 17.61
CA LEU A 166 25.00 -3.43 18.26
C LEU A 166 26.30 -2.68 18.57
N GLU A 167 26.62 -2.54 19.85
CA GLU A 167 27.99 -2.27 20.30
C GLU A 167 28.88 -3.51 20.13
#